data_AF-A0A2T0UER4-F1
#
_entry.id   AF-A0A2T0UER4-F1
#
_cell.length_a   1.000
_cell.length_b   1.000
_cell.length_c   1.000
_cell.angle_alpha   90.00
_cell.angle_beta   90.00
_cell.angle_gamma   90.00
#
_symmetry.space_group_name_H-M   'P 1'
#
loop_
_entity.id
_entity.type
_entity.pdbx_description
1 polymer ?
#
loop_
_entity_poly.entity_id
_entity_poly.type
_entity_poly.pdbx_seq_one_letter_code
_entity_poly.pdbx_strand_id
1 'polypeptide(L)'
;MTRSWTEERDGRTVTVTERETEWDADEQDWMLALALTEADECPGCHGWLSETTLPENDDKYLPGPPVRCHRCTAQGIGADQIRAQKKPQPQALFLPVRHREEAPWLTAP
;
A
#
# COMPACT_ATOMS: atom_id res chain seq x y z
N MET A 1 -11.99 -15.63 21.68
CA MET A 1 -12.48 -16.10 23.00
C MET A 1 -11.72 -17.37 23.38
N THR A 2 -11.26 -17.51 24.63
CA THR A 2 -10.46 -18.68 25.06
C THR A 2 -11.31 -19.62 25.90
N ARG A 3 -11.36 -20.90 25.54
CA ARG A 3 -12.01 -21.96 26.30
C ARG A 3 -10.93 -22.84 26.93
N SER A 4 -11.10 -23.21 28.19
CA SER A 4 -10.18 -24.12 28.88
C SER A 4 -10.96 -25.17 29.66
N TRP A 5 -10.54 -26.43 29.54
CA TRP A 5 -11.09 -27.55 30.30
C TRP A 5 -9.97 -28.52 30.70
N THR A 6 -10.26 -29.38 31.67
CA THR A 6 -9.33 -30.39 32.15
C THR A 6 -9.79 -31.77 31.70
N GLU A 7 -8.88 -32.59 31.16
CA GLU A 7 -9.16 -33.96 30.75
C GLU A 7 -8.04 -34.92 31.18
N GLU A 8 -8.36 -36.21 31.28
CA GLU A 8 -7.38 -37.28 31.55
C GLU A 8 -6.84 -37.81 30.22
N ARG A 9 -5.51 -37.77 30.03
CA ARG A 9 -4.80 -38.40 28.92
C ARG A 9 -3.64 -39.22 29.44
N ASP A 10 -3.59 -40.50 29.07
CA ASP A 10 -2.52 -41.43 29.47
C ASP A 10 -2.25 -41.49 30.98
N GLY A 11 -3.32 -41.43 31.80
CA GLY A 11 -3.24 -41.47 33.26
C GLY A 11 -2.72 -40.18 33.89
N ARG A 12 -2.74 -39.07 33.15
CA ARG A 12 -2.38 -37.73 33.62
C ARG A 12 -3.50 -36.75 33.34
N THR A 13 -3.76 -35.91 34.34
CA THR A 13 -4.66 -34.78 34.22
C THR A 13 -3.95 -33.66 33.46
N VAL A 14 -4.49 -33.28 32.30
CA VAL A 14 -3.97 -32.20 31.45
C VAL A 14 -5.01 -31.09 31.31
N THR A 15 -4.55 -29.83 31.27
CA THR A 15 -5.41 -28.69 30.94
C THR A 15 -5.28 -28.41 29.45
N VAL A 16 -6.41 -28.48 28.74
CA VAL A 16 -6.51 -28.13 27.33
C VAL A 16 -7.07 -26.73 27.22
N THR A 17 -6.41 -25.89 26.44
CA THR A 17 -6.84 -24.53 26.14
C THR A 17 -7.05 -24.42 24.64
N GLU A 18 -8.28 -24.13 24.24
CA GLU A 18 -8.65 -23.83 22.86
C GLU A 18 -8.81 -22.31 22.73
N ARG A 19 -8.09 -21.73 21.77
CA ARG A 19 -8.23 -20.33 21.39
C ARG A 19 -9.04 -20.29 20.12
N GLU A 20 -10.07 -19.46 20.09
CA GLU A 20 -10.75 -19.11 18.84
C GLU A 20 -9.73 -18.61 17.82
N THR A 21 -9.79 -19.14 16.59
CA THR A 21 -8.94 -18.70 15.49
C THR A 21 -9.18 -17.21 15.28
N GLU A 22 -8.10 -16.43 15.22
CA GLU A 22 -8.22 -14.97 15.05
C GLU A 22 -8.80 -14.60 13.69
N TRP A 23 -8.60 -15.47 12.69
CA TRP A 23 -9.15 -15.31 11.35
C TRP A 23 -10.08 -16.45 11.00
N ASP A 24 -11.25 -16.11 10.48
CA ASP A 24 -12.11 -17.10 9.86
C ASP A 24 -11.54 -17.58 8.51
N ALA A 25 -12.25 -18.49 7.86
CA ALA A 25 -11.80 -19.07 6.59
C ALA A 25 -11.77 -18.03 5.46
N ASP A 26 -12.73 -17.11 5.44
CA ASP A 26 -12.83 -16.09 4.39
C ASP A 26 -11.69 -15.08 4.53
N GLU A 27 -11.37 -14.69 5.76
CA GLU A 27 -10.24 -13.81 6.08
C GLU A 27 -8.90 -14.44 5.67
N GLN A 28 -8.73 -15.75 5.88
CA GLN A 28 -7.55 -16.48 5.41
C GLN A 28 -7.47 -16.53 3.89
N ASP A 29 -8.60 -16.77 3.23
CA ASP A 29 -8.70 -16.79 1.77
C ASP A 29 -8.38 -15.42 1.15
N TRP A 30 -8.82 -14.33 1.78
CA TRP A 30 -8.45 -12.97 1.36
C TRP A 30 -6.95 -12.72 1.47
N MET A 31 -6.31 -13.20 2.55
CA MET A 31 -4.87 -13.03 2.70
C MET A 31 -4.08 -13.84 1.67
N LEU A 32 -4.55 -15.04 1.32
CA LEU A 32 -3.97 -15.82 0.24
C LEU A 32 -4.17 -15.14 -1.12
N ALA A 33 -5.37 -14.61 -1.39
CA ALA A 33 -5.68 -13.88 -2.62
C ALA A 33 -4.83 -12.61 -2.76
N LEU A 34 -4.59 -11.87 -1.67
CA LEU A 34 -3.70 -10.72 -1.67
C LEU A 34 -2.27 -11.14 -2.03
N ALA A 35 -1.74 -12.20 -1.40
CA ALA A 35 -0.39 -12.68 -1.70
C ALA A 35 -0.22 -13.12 -3.17
N LEU A 36 -1.24 -13.76 -3.74
CA LEU A 36 -1.25 -14.13 -5.16
C LEU A 36 -1.32 -12.90 -6.07
N THR A 37 -2.12 -11.90 -5.70
CA THR A 37 -2.25 -10.64 -6.44
C THR A 37 -0.95 -9.87 -6.45
N GLU A 38 -0.29 -9.72 -5.30
CA GLU A 38 1.01 -9.06 -5.19
C GLU A 38 2.10 -9.80 -5.96
N ALA A 39 2.06 -11.13 -5.98
CA ALA A 39 3.01 -11.94 -6.75
C ALA A 39 2.80 -11.82 -8.27
N ASP A 40 1.57 -11.57 -8.72
CA ASP A 40 1.24 -11.35 -10.13
C ASP A 40 1.38 -9.88 -10.55
N GLU A 41 1.72 -8.96 -9.65
CA GLU A 41 1.86 -7.55 -9.99
C GLU A 41 3.27 -7.23 -10.53
N CYS A 42 3.33 -6.54 -11.67
CA CYS A 42 4.60 -6.07 -12.23
C CYS A 42 5.21 -4.96 -11.35
N PRO A 43 6.49 -5.08 -10.91
CA PRO A 43 7.11 -4.12 -9.98
C PRO A 43 7.40 -2.74 -10.60
N GLY A 44 7.22 -2.59 -11.91
CA GLY A 44 7.45 -1.33 -12.63
C GLY A 44 6.15 -0.61 -13.00
N CYS A 45 5.24 -1.31 -13.69
CA CYS A 45 4.01 -0.71 -14.22
C CYS A 45 2.75 -1.07 -13.43
N HIS A 46 2.83 -1.96 -12.44
CA HIS A 46 1.69 -2.43 -11.64
C HIS A 46 0.59 -3.17 -12.43
N GLY A 47 0.88 -3.58 -13.68
CA GLY A 47 0.00 -4.47 -14.45
C GLY A 47 0.16 -5.93 -14.05
N TRP A 48 -0.81 -6.77 -14.38
CA TRP A 48 -0.76 -8.22 -14.09
C TRP A 48 0.26 -8.92 -14.99
N LEU A 49 1.19 -9.67 -14.40
CA LEU A 49 2.24 -10.43 -15.09
C LEU A 49 1.63 -11.55 -15.93
N SER A 50 0.57 -12.18 -15.44
CA SER A 50 -0.26 -13.15 -16.16
C SER A 50 -0.82 -12.63 -17.49
N GLU A 51 -0.91 -11.32 -17.68
CA GLU A 51 -1.28 -10.68 -18.95
C GLU A 51 -0.05 -10.09 -19.66
N THR A 52 0.72 -9.26 -18.94
CA THR A 52 1.76 -8.40 -19.52
C THR A 52 3.00 -9.15 -19.99
N THR A 53 3.20 -10.40 -19.56
CA THR A 53 4.31 -11.25 -20.01
C THR A 53 3.93 -12.23 -21.12
N LEU A 54 2.66 -12.26 -21.52
CA LEU A 54 2.18 -13.14 -22.59
C LEU A 54 2.79 -12.72 -23.94
N PRO A 55 3.42 -13.65 -24.70
CA PRO A 55 3.98 -13.34 -26.01
C PRO A 55 2.95 -12.78 -26.99
N GLU A 56 1.69 -13.19 -26.88
CA GLU A 56 0.62 -12.64 -27.70
C GLU A 56 0.34 -11.16 -27.44
N ASN A 57 0.77 -10.59 -26.32
CA ASN A 57 0.58 -9.18 -25.99
C ASN A 57 1.77 -8.28 -26.37
N ASP A 58 2.78 -8.86 -27.01
CA ASP A 58 3.88 -8.09 -27.60
C ASP A 58 3.32 -7.06 -28.60
N ASP A 59 3.83 -5.83 -28.53
CA ASP A 59 3.39 -4.66 -29.32
C ASP A 59 1.89 -4.27 -29.21
N LYS A 60 1.11 -4.82 -28.28
CA LYS A 60 -0.34 -4.48 -28.14
C LYS A 60 -0.65 -3.28 -27.26
N TYR A 61 0.32 -2.82 -26.46
CA TYR A 61 0.11 -1.72 -25.52
C TYR A 61 0.39 -0.37 -26.18
N LEU A 62 -0.54 0.58 -26.06
CA LEU A 62 -0.39 1.95 -26.55
C LEU A 62 -0.44 2.93 -25.38
N PRO A 63 0.53 3.86 -25.25
CA PRO A 63 0.48 4.86 -24.21
C PRO A 63 -0.67 5.84 -24.46
N GLY A 64 -1.40 6.19 -23.39
CA GLY A 64 -2.34 7.29 -23.42
C GLY A 64 -1.64 8.66 -23.54
N PRO A 65 -2.38 9.73 -23.84
CA PRO A 65 -1.84 11.09 -23.81
C PRO A 65 -1.37 11.45 -22.39
N PRO A 66 -0.32 12.28 -22.24
CA PRO A 66 0.18 12.67 -20.94
C PRO A 66 -0.87 13.48 -20.16
N VAL A 67 -1.02 13.18 -18.86
CA VAL A 67 -1.90 13.92 -17.95
C VAL A 67 -1.06 14.84 -17.07
N ARG A 68 -1.46 16.12 -16.96
CA ARG A 68 -0.82 17.07 -16.04
C ARG A 68 -1.57 17.10 -14.71
N CYS A 69 -0.87 16.74 -13.63
CA CYS A 69 -1.37 16.95 -12.27
C CYS A 69 -0.92 18.31 -11.72
N HIS A 70 -1.88 19.20 -11.45
CA HIS A 70 -1.61 20.53 -10.87
C HIS A 70 -1.05 20.43 -9.44
N ARG A 71 -1.46 19.42 -8.67
CA ARG A 71 -0.94 19.18 -7.32
C ARG A 71 0.55 18.80 -7.36
N CYS A 72 0.94 17.90 -8.26
CA CYS A 72 2.34 17.53 -8.47
C CYS A 72 3.17 18.71 -9.00
N THR A 73 2.59 19.54 -9.88
CA THR A 73 3.24 20.78 -10.34
C THR A 73 3.58 21.69 -9.15
N ALA A 74 2.61 21.95 -8.26
CA ALA A 74 2.83 22.77 -7.08
C ALA A 74 3.87 22.15 -6.11
N GLN A 75 3.85 20.84 -5.93
CA GLN A 75 4.83 20.12 -5.12
C GLN A 75 6.24 20.27 -5.67
N GLY A 76 6.42 20.13 -6.99
CA GLY A 76 7.71 20.31 -7.67
C GLY A 76 8.27 21.72 -7.45
N ILE A 77 7.43 22.75 -7.65
CA ILE A 77 7.81 24.15 -7.39
C ILE A 77 8.28 24.34 -5.95
N GLY A 78 7.54 23.83 -4.96
CA GLY A 78 7.94 23.92 -3.55
C GLY A 78 9.25 23.18 -3.24
N ALA A 79 9.46 22.01 -3.87
CA ALA A 79 10.68 21.22 -3.67
C ALA A 79 11.91 21.96 -4.21
N ASP A 80 11.78 22.60 -5.37
CA ASP A 80 12.84 23.44 -5.94
C ASP A 80 13.16 24.64 -5.06
N GLN A 81 12.16 25.28 -4.47
CA GLN A 81 12.35 26.37 -3.50
C GLN A 81 13.12 25.93 -2.26
N ILE A 82 12.77 24.78 -1.67
CA ILE A 82 13.49 24.21 -0.51
C ILE A 82 14.95 23.90 -0.87
N ARG A 83 15.18 23.29 -2.03
CA ARG A 83 16.54 22.98 -2.51
C ARG A 83 17.35 24.27 -2.67
N ALA A 84 16.76 25.32 -3.23
CA ALA A 84 17.40 26.63 -3.38
C ALA A 84 17.78 27.26 -2.02
N GLN A 85 17.00 27.02 -0.97
CA GLN A 85 17.29 27.48 0.39
C GLN A 85 18.41 26.70 1.10
N LYS A 86 18.96 25.64 0.49
CA LYS A 86 20.05 24.80 1.04
C LYS A 86 19.79 24.31 2.48
N LYS A 87 18.53 23.99 2.79
CA LYS A 87 18.17 23.40 4.08
C LYS A 87 18.91 22.06 4.26
N PRO A 88 19.30 21.68 5.49
CA PRO A 88 19.83 20.34 5.74
C PRO A 88 18.81 19.27 5.33
N GLN A 89 19.28 18.22 4.66
CA GLN A 89 18.46 17.06 4.25
C GLN A 89 17.15 17.44 3.52
N PRO A 90 17.21 18.24 2.44
CA PRO A 90 16.02 18.78 1.78
C PRO A 90 15.10 17.69 1.22
N GLN A 91 15.64 16.50 0.90
CA GLN A 91 14.88 15.34 0.45
C GLN A 91 13.99 14.70 1.52
N ALA A 92 14.25 14.97 2.81
CA ALA A 92 13.44 14.47 3.92
C ALA A 92 12.29 15.44 4.30
N LEU A 93 12.21 16.61 3.66
CA LEU A 93 11.17 17.60 3.93
C LEU A 93 9.92 17.30 3.09
N PHE A 94 8.84 16.93 3.77
CA PHE A 94 7.53 16.69 3.14
C PHE A 94 6.79 18.01 2.94
N LEU A 95 6.38 18.27 1.70
CA LEU A 95 5.63 19.45 1.31
C LEU A 95 4.13 19.15 1.25
N PRO A 96 3.34 19.52 2.27
CA PRO A 96 1.90 19.34 2.21
C PRO A 96 1.30 20.31 1.17
N VAL A 97 0.83 19.77 0.05
CA VAL A 97 0.10 20.53 -0.96
C VAL A 97 -1.40 20.39 -0.72
N ARG A 98 -2.07 21.53 -0.57
CA ARG A 98 -3.53 21.68 -0.37
C ARG A 98 -4.16 22.45 -1.53
N HIS A 99 -5.46 22.26 -1.75
CA HIS A 99 -6.19 23.14 -2.66
C HIS A 99 -6.25 24.55 -2.06
N ARG A 100 -6.18 25.61 -2.88
CA ARG A 100 -6.11 27.00 -2.37
C ARG A 100 -7.34 27.37 -1.54
N GLU A 101 -8.51 26.86 -1.92
CA GLU A 101 -9.78 27.10 -1.23
C GLU A 101 -9.84 26.42 0.15
N GLU A 102 -9.11 25.31 0.33
CA GLU A 102 -9.08 24.57 1.60
C GLU A 102 -8.10 25.18 2.61
N ALA A 103 -7.14 25.97 2.15
CA ALA A 103 -6.08 26.54 2.97
C ALA A 103 -5.81 28.02 2.64
N PRO A 104 -6.80 28.91 2.76
CA PRO A 104 -6.64 30.33 2.45
C PRO A 104 -5.52 31.00 3.28
N TRP A 105 -5.24 30.47 4.48
CA TRP A 105 -4.17 30.94 5.36
C TRP A 105 -2.75 30.66 4.86
N LEU A 106 -2.55 29.74 3.90
CA LEU A 106 -1.23 29.49 3.29
C LEU A 106 -0.87 30.53 2.23
N THR A 107 -1.86 31.27 1.74
CA THR A 107 -1.70 32.32 0.73
C THR A 107 -1.92 33.73 1.28
N ALA A 108 -2.18 33.85 2.59
CA ALA A 108 -2.26 35.16 3.24
C ALA A 108 -0.84 35.77 3.33
N PRO A 109 -0.70 37.06 2.99
CA PRO A 109 0.59 37.77 2.99
C PRO A 109 1.24 37.86 4.38
#